data_AF-A0A820RJY0-F1
#
_entry.id   AF-A0A820RJY0-F1
#
_cell.length_a   1.000
_cell.length_b   1.000
_cell.length_c   1.000
_cell.angle_alpha   90.00
_cell.angle_beta   90.00
_cell.angle_gamma   90.00
#
_symmetry.space_group_name_H-M   'P 1'
#
loop_
_entity.id
_entity.type
_entity.pdbx_description
1 polymer ?
#
loop_
_entity_poly.entity_id
_entity_poly.type
_entity_poly.pdbx_seq_one_letter_code
_entity_poly.pdbx_strand_id
1 'polypeptide(L)'
;MVLLTTKTSNILEDLETLRLFSRVIPEYCKTVDEKEIFEHAFELLAAFDEIVALGYKENVNLAQIRTYTEMDSHDERVHDAMRLCQEREAKDRMKQR
;
A
#
# COMPACT_ATOMS: atom_id res chain seq x y z
N MET A 1 17.53 9.42 6.01
CA MET A 1 16.43 10.31 5.58
C MET A 1 16.54 11.66 6.28
N VAL A 2 15.96 12.71 5.72
CA VAL A 2 15.97 14.08 6.25
C VAL A 2 14.52 14.53 6.44
N LEU A 3 14.23 15.21 7.57
CA LEU A 3 12.91 15.75 7.88
C LEU A 3 12.94 17.28 7.83
N LEU A 4 12.02 17.85 7.06
CA LEU A 4 11.71 19.28 7.05
C LEU A 4 10.31 19.45 7.63
N THR A 5 10.17 20.22 8.70
CA THR A 5 8.88 20.46 9.36
C THR A 5 8.71 21.94 9.73
N THR A 6 7.47 22.33 10.09
CA THR A 6 7.12 23.69 10.51
C THR A 6 7.23 23.82 12.03
N LYS A 7 7.41 25.05 12.54
CA LYS A 7 7.49 25.31 13.99
C LYS A 7 6.22 24.95 14.76
N THR A 8 5.09 24.85 14.07
CA THR A 8 3.77 24.55 14.64
C THR A 8 3.41 23.07 14.58
N SER A 9 4.21 22.25 13.90
CA SER A 9 3.96 20.81 13.79
C SER A 9 4.32 20.07 15.07
N ASN A 10 3.69 18.91 15.27
CA ASN A 10 4.07 17.98 16.32
C ASN A 10 5.32 17.19 15.90
N ILE A 11 6.48 17.67 16.32
CA ILE A 11 7.77 17.06 15.96
C ILE A 11 7.92 15.58 16.36
N LEU A 12 7.22 15.14 17.42
CA LEU A 12 7.28 13.74 17.84
C LEU A 12 6.56 12.84 16.83
N GLU A 13 5.43 13.31 16.31
CA GLU A 13 4.66 12.60 15.29
C GLU A 13 5.40 12.59 13.95
N ASP A 14 5.97 13.74 13.55
CA ASP A 14 6.78 13.83 12.34
C ASP A 14 7.99 12.89 12.39
N LEU A 15 8.64 12.80 13.55
CA LEU A 15 9.77 11.90 13.76
C LEU A 15 9.36 10.43 13.74
N GLU A 16 8.18 10.10 14.26
CA GLU A 16 7.63 8.75 14.18
C GLU A 16 7.36 8.36 12.72
N THR A 17 6.77 9.26 11.93
CA THR A 17 6.57 9.06 10.49
C THR A 17 7.90 8.84 9.77
N LEU A 18 8.91 9.71 9.99
CA LEU A 18 10.25 9.55 9.42
C LEU A 18 10.88 8.20 9.79
N ARG A 19 10.71 7.76 11.04
CA ARG A 19 11.19 6.45 11.50
C ARG A 19 10.49 5.32 10.78
N LEU A 20 9.19 5.41 10.55
CA LEU A 20 8.44 4.39 9.81
C LEU A 20 8.95 4.27 8.36
N PHE A 21 9.12 5.38 7.65
CA PHE A 21 9.75 5.40 6.33
C PHE A 21 11.13 4.73 6.31
N SER A 22 11.98 5.03 7.30
CA SER A 22 13.32 4.44 7.38
C SER A 22 13.31 2.93 7.65
N ARG A 23 12.29 2.43 8.35
CA ARG A 23 12.13 1.00 8.67
C ARG A 23 11.53 0.20 7.54
N VAL A 24 10.78 0.83 6.63
CA VAL A 24 10.23 0.16 5.45
C VAL A 24 11.33 -0.26 4.47
N ILE A 25 12.38 0.55 4.30
CA ILE A 25 13.48 0.22 3.36
C ILE A 25 14.05 -1.19 3.59
N PRO A 26 14.50 -1.58 4.81
CA PRO A 26 15.06 -2.91 5.04
C PRO A 26 14.04 -4.06 4.96
N GLU A 27 12.73 -3.79 4.86
CA GLU A 27 11.73 -4.84 4.62
C GLU A 27 11.78 -5.35 3.18
N TYR A 28 12.16 -4.48 2.23
CA TYR A 28 12.22 -4.79 0.79
C TYR A 28 13.67 -4.96 0.31
N CYS A 29 14.60 -4.16 0.82
CA CYS A 29 16.01 -4.19 0.43
C CYS A 29 16.86 -4.86 1.52
N LYS A 30 17.56 -5.96 1.19
CA LYS A 30 18.49 -6.64 2.14
C LYS A 30 19.71 -5.79 2.43
N THR A 31 20.20 -5.07 1.42
CA THR A 31 21.27 -4.08 1.53
C THR A 31 20.79 -2.72 1.04
N VAL A 32 21.26 -1.66 1.69
CA VAL A 32 20.90 -0.29 1.31
C VAL A 32 21.91 0.22 0.29
N ASP A 33 21.94 -0.42 -0.89
CA ASP A 33 22.73 0.00 -2.04
C ASP A 33 21.84 0.54 -3.17
N GLU A 34 22.43 1.32 -4.08
CA GLU A 34 21.68 1.99 -5.15
C GLU A 34 20.97 1.00 -6.07
N LYS A 35 21.60 -0.15 -6.33
CA LYS A 35 21.09 -1.15 -7.26
C LYS A 35 19.85 -1.83 -6.69
N GLU A 36 19.91 -2.28 -5.44
CA GLU A 36 18.82 -2.98 -4.76
C GLU A 36 17.64 -2.05 -4.52
N ILE A 37 17.90 -0.78 -4.16
CA ILE A 37 16.85 0.25 -4.06
C ILE A 37 16.17 0.46 -5.41
N PHE A 38 16.93 0.52 -6.50
CA PHE A 38 16.37 0.69 -7.84
C PHE A 38 15.53 -0.52 -8.27
N GLU A 39 15.99 -1.73 -7.97
CA GLU A 39 15.26 -2.97 -8.26
C GLU A 39 13.90 -3.04 -7.53
N HIS A 40 13.82 -2.54 -6.29
CA HIS A 40 12.59 -2.57 -5.47
C HIS A 40 11.87 -1.20 -5.42
N ALA A 41 12.18 -0.27 -6.33
CA ALA A 41 11.70 1.11 -6.25
C ALA A 41 10.16 1.23 -6.25
N PHE A 42 9.45 0.41 -7.02
CA PHE A 42 7.98 0.43 -7.06
C PHE A 42 7.34 -0.16 -5.81
N GLU A 43 7.95 -1.18 -5.22
CA GLU A 43 7.47 -1.80 -3.97
C GLU A 43 7.67 -0.84 -2.79
N LEU A 44 8.82 -0.15 -2.76
CA LEU A 44 9.08 0.93 -1.82
C LEU A 44 8.10 2.09 -1.99
N LEU A 45 7.81 2.49 -3.23
CA LEU A 45 6.83 3.53 -3.53
C LEU A 45 5.43 3.15 -3.01
N ALA A 46 4.97 1.93 -3.32
CA ALA A 46 3.68 1.44 -2.84
C ALA A 46 3.63 1.40 -1.32
N ALA A 47 4.67 0.89 -0.66
CA ALA A 47 4.75 0.87 0.80
C ALA A 47 4.81 2.29 1.41
N PHE A 48 5.37 3.27 0.72
CA PHE A 48 5.40 4.67 1.16
C PHE A 48 4.03 5.35 1.06
N ASP A 49 3.25 5.04 0.02
CA ASP A 49 1.88 5.54 -0.12
C ASP A 49 0.98 5.05 1.03
N GLU A 50 1.24 3.84 1.57
CA GLU A 50 0.54 3.34 2.77
C GLU A 50 0.91 4.06 4.07
N ILE A 51 2.06 4.76 4.12
CA ILE A 51 2.46 5.54 5.30
C ILE A 51 1.82 6.93 5.28
N VAL A 52 1.75 7.55 4.10
CA VAL A 52 1.17 8.88 3.90
C VAL A 52 0.24 8.88 2.71
N ALA A 53 -1.06 8.94 2.98
CA ALA A 53 -2.08 9.04 1.95
C ALA A 53 -2.66 10.47 1.92
N LEU A 54 -2.79 11.03 0.71
CA LEU A 54 -3.40 12.36 0.49
C LEU A 54 -2.81 13.49 1.36
N GLY A 55 -1.54 13.37 1.74
CA GLY A 55 -0.83 14.33 2.58
C GLY A 55 -1.03 14.16 4.10
N TYR A 56 -1.72 13.11 4.52
CA TYR A 56 -1.94 12.77 5.93
C TYR A 56 -1.20 11.48 6.30
N LYS A 57 -0.67 11.44 7.52
CA LYS A 57 -0.09 10.22 8.07
C LYS A 57 -1.20 9.21 8.32
N GLU A 58 -1.01 8.00 7.83
CA GLU A 58 -1.87 6.87 8.15
C GLU A 58 -1.45 6.20 9.45
N ASN A 59 -2.41 5.72 10.23
CA ASN A 59 -2.13 5.04 11.50
C ASN A 59 -1.88 3.55 11.27
N VAL A 60 -0.72 3.26 10.70
CA VAL A 60 -0.31 1.90 10.29
C VAL A 60 1.02 1.48 10.91
N ASN A 61 1.17 0.18 11.11
CA ASN A 61 2.44 -0.45 11.46
C ASN A 61 3.04 -1.20 10.25
N LEU A 62 4.29 -1.66 10.38
CA LEU A 62 5.00 -2.39 9.31
C LEU A 62 4.27 -3.64 8.82
N ALA A 63 3.61 -4.38 9.71
CA ALA A 63 2.87 -5.58 9.33
C ALA A 63 1.63 -5.23 8.50
N GLN A 64 0.91 -4.17 8.86
CA GLN A 64 -0.24 -3.67 8.11
C GLN A 64 0.18 -3.16 6.73
N ILE A 65 1.28 -2.38 6.66
CA ILE A 65 1.84 -1.90 5.38
C ILE A 65 2.08 -3.09 4.45
N ARG A 66 2.71 -4.17 4.94
CA ARG A 66 2.94 -5.38 4.12
C ARG A 66 1.64 -5.97 3.59
N THR A 67 0.63 -6.15 4.44
CA THR A 67 -0.67 -6.69 4.04
C THR A 67 -1.41 -5.78 3.05
N TYR A 68 -1.31 -4.45 3.20
CA TYR A 68 -1.96 -3.52 2.28
C TYR A 68 -1.27 -3.49 0.92
N THR A 69 0.06 -3.55 0.90
CA THR A 69 0.84 -3.67 -0.34
C THR A 69 0.56 -4.97 -1.10
N GLU A 70 0.07 -6.03 -0.46
CA GLU A 70 -0.37 -7.27 -1.15
C GLU A 70 -1.66 -7.04 -1.96
N MET A 71 -2.47 -6.03 -1.62
CA MET A 71 -3.72 -5.66 -2.29
C MET A 71 -4.73 -6.82 -2.42
N ASP A 72 -4.65 -7.89 -1.61
CA ASP A 72 -5.62 -9.00 -1.62
C ASP A 72 -6.84 -8.65 -0.77
N SER A 73 -7.85 -8.06 -1.41
CA SER A 73 -9.13 -7.77 -0.77
C SER A 73 -10.11 -8.93 -0.91
N HIS A 74 -10.59 -9.44 0.23
CA HIS A 74 -11.69 -10.41 0.27
C HIS A 74 -12.95 -9.87 -0.41
N ASP A 75 -13.29 -8.60 -0.15
CA ASP A 75 -14.51 -7.99 -0.66
C ASP A 75 -14.45 -7.83 -2.19
N GLU A 76 -13.28 -7.55 -2.74
CA GLU A 76 -13.05 -7.55 -4.19
C GLU A 76 -13.24 -8.93 -4.80
N ARG A 77 -12.69 -9.98 -4.18
CA ARG A 77 -12.89 -11.38 -4.63
C ARG A 77 -14.36 -11.78 -4.63
N VAL A 78 -15.11 -11.41 -3.60
CA VAL A 78 -16.56 -11.66 -3.53
C VAL A 78 -17.30 -10.90 -4.63
N HIS A 79 -16.96 -9.62 -4.83
CA HIS A 79 -17.57 -8.78 -5.85
C HIS A 79 -17.33 -9.35 -7.27
N ASP A 80 -16.12 -9.77 -7.59
CA ASP A 80 -15.79 -10.39 -8.88
C ASP A 80 -16.52 -11.71 -9.09
N ALA A 81 -16.66 -12.53 -8.05
CA ALA A 81 -17.44 -13.78 -8.14
C ALA A 81 -18.91 -13.50 -8.45
N MET A 82 -19.51 -12.49 -7.79
CA MET A 82 -20.89 -12.07 -8.06
C MET A 82 -21.05 -11.56 -9.49
N ARG A 83 -20.12 -10.72 -9.97
CA ARG A 83 -20.13 -10.19 -11.34
C ARG A 83 -20.05 -11.30 -12.37
N LEU A 84 -19.16 -12.28 -12.17
CA LEU A 84 -19.04 -13.45 -13.05
C LEU A 84 -20.33 -14.27 -13.11
N CYS A 85 -20.99 -14.49 -11.96
CA CYS A 85 -22.28 -15.17 -11.91
C CYS A 85 -23.36 -14.40 -12.69
N GLN A 86 -23.46 -13.08 -12.49
CA GLN A 86 -24.42 -12.24 -13.21
C GLN A 86 -24.20 -12.27 -14.73
N GLU A 87 -22.94 -12.16 -15.18
CA GLU A 87 -22.59 -12.25 -16.61
C GLU A 87 -22.97 -13.61 -17.20
N ARG A 88 -22.76 -14.69 -16.45
CA ARG A 88 -23.12 -16.05 -16.87
C ARG A 88 -24.63 -16.22 -16.98
N GLU A 89 -25.38 -15.78 -15.96
CA GLU A 89 -26.85 -15.82 -15.97
C GLU A 89 -27.44 -14.99 -17.12
N ALA A 90 -26.85 -13.84 -17.44
CA ALA A 90 -27.29 -13.01 -18.56
C ALA A 90 -27.04 -13.72 -19.91
N LYS A 91 -25.86 -14.34 -20.09
CA LYS A 91 -25.54 -15.11 -21.30
C LYS A 91 -26.46 -16.32 -21.48
N ASP A 92 -26.78 -17.04 -20.41
CA ASP A 92 -27.66 -18.20 -20.48
C ASP A 92 -29.11 -17.79 -20.78
N ARG A 93 -29.59 -16.68 -20.21
CA ARG A 93 -30.90 -16.09 -20.56
C ARG A 93 -30.99 -15.65 -22.03
N MET A 94 -29.90 -15.13 -22.60
CA MET A 94 -29.87 -14.74 -24.02
C MET A 94 -29.95 -15.95 -24.97
N LYS A 95 -29.42 -17.11 -24.57
CA LYS A 95 -29.50 -18.36 -25.36
C LYS A 95 -30.87 -19.03 -25.30
N GLN A 96 -31.67 -18.71 -24.28
CA GLN A 96 -33.03 -19.23 -24.09
C GLN A 96 -34.10 -18.40 -24.79
N ARG A 97 -33.71 -17.28 -25.42
CA ARG A 97 -34.55 -16.46 -26.31
C ARG A 97 -34.23 -16.76 -27.76
#